data_AF-A0A532AV69-F1
#
_entry.id   AF-A0A532AV69-F1
#
_cell.length_a   1.000
_cell.length_b   1.000
_cell.length_c   1.000
_cell.angle_alpha   90.00
_cell.angle_beta   90.00
_cell.angle_gamma   90.00
#
_symmetry.space_group_name_H-M   'P 1'
#
loop_
_entity.id
_entity.type
_entity.pdbx_description
1 polymer ?
#
loop_
_entity_poly.entity_id
_entity_poly.type
_entity_poly.pdbx_seq_one_letter_code
_entity_poly.pdbx_strand_id
1 'polypeptide(L)' 'MKSSLRIALSAALVLASSQFAFSADQIRILAPTWLGFAPVHIAGDLGCFAGKDLDVSIKFEDDLTNVMAAMARGDIEMQM' A
#
# COMPACT_ATOMS: atom_id res chain seq x y z
N MET A 1 15.25 -43.87 12.25
CA MET A 1 15.94 -42.61 12.66
C MET A 1 16.13 -41.63 11.50
N LYS A 2 16.75 -42.01 10.37
CA LYS A 2 17.00 -41.08 9.23
C LYS A 2 15.73 -40.53 8.54
N SER A 3 14.63 -41.29 8.51
CA SER A 3 13.36 -40.87 7.89
C SER A 3 12.61 -39.83 8.73
N SER A 4 12.55 -40.03 10.05
CA SER A 4 11.93 -39.08 11.00
C SER A 4 12.63 -37.72 11.02
N LEU A 5 13.96 -37.71 10.86
CA LEU A 5 14.74 -36.48 10.79
C LEU A 5 14.46 -35.67 9.52
N ARG A 6 14.22 -36.35 8.38
CA ARG A 6 13.84 -35.69 7.11
C ARG A 6 12.45 -35.07 7.20
N ILE A 7 11.50 -35.78 7.80
CA ILE A 7 10.12 -35.28 8.00
C ILE A 7 10.11 -34.06 8.93
N ALA A 8 10.88 -34.10 10.02
CA ALA A 8 11.00 -32.96 10.94
C ALA A 8 11.64 -31.73 10.26
N LEU A 9 12.65 -31.94 9.42
CA LEU A 9 13.32 -30.86 8.70
C LEU A 9 12.41 -30.23 7.63
N SER A 10 11.63 -31.04 6.91
CA SER A 10 10.65 -30.54 5.95
C SER A 10 9.52 -29.75 6.61
N ALA A 11 9.03 -30.19 7.78
CA ALA A 11 8.03 -29.45 8.53
C ALA A 11 8.55 -28.08 9.01
N ALA A 12 9.79 -28.02 9.51
CA ALA A 12 10.41 -26.78 9.94
C ALA A 12 10.60 -25.76 8.80
N LEU A 13 10.87 -26.22 7.57
CA LEU A 13 10.98 -25.35 6.40
C LEU A 13 9.65 -24.68 6.01
N VAL A 14 8.54 -25.42 6.09
CA VAL A 14 7.21 -24.89 5.77
C VAL A 14 6.76 -23.85 6.81
N LEU A 15 7.05 -24.10 8.09
CA LEU A 15 6.78 -23.14 9.17
C LEU A 15 7.64 -21.88 9.06
N ALA A 16 8.89 -22.00 8.57
CA ALA A 16 9.78 -20.86 8.34
C ALA A 16 9.37 -19.99 7.14
N SER A 17 8.59 -20.51 6.19
CA SER A 17 8.07 -19.73 5.06
C SER A 17 6.85 -18.87 5.37
N SER A 18 6.29 -18.98 6.58
CA SER A 18 5.19 -18.14 7.06
C SER A 18 5.69 -16.75 7.49
N GLN A 19 6.33 -16.01 6.58
CA GLN A 19 6.53 -14.59 6.77
C GLN A 19 5.18 -13.91 6.53
N PHE A 20 4.64 -13.26 7.56
CA PHE A 20 3.54 -12.33 7.36
C PHE A 20 4.05 -11.24 6.41
N ALA A 21 3.44 -11.14 5.23
CA ALA A 21 3.65 -10.01 4.34
C ALA A 21 3.07 -8.77 5.03
N PHE A 22 3.91 -8.07 5.79
CA PHE A 22 3.60 -6.72 6.25
C PHE A 22 3.66 -5.83 5.00
N SER A 23 2.49 -5.60 4.40
CA SER A 23 2.32 -4.56 3.41
C SER A 23 1.96 -3.29 4.16
N ALA A 24 2.62 -2.19 3.81
CA ALA A 24 2.22 -0.87 4.23
C ALA A 24 0.74 -0.62 3.89
N ASP A 25 0.06 0.14 4.74
CA ASP A 25 -1.33 0.55 4.50
C ASP A 25 -1.39 1.46 3.27
N GLN A 26 -2.29 1.12 2.35
CA GLN A 26 -2.42 1.79 1.06
C GLN A 26 -3.36 2.98 1.16
N ILE A 27 -2.93 4.14 0.66
CA ILE A 27 -3.77 5.34 0.51
C ILE A 27 -3.65 5.83 -0.93
N ARG A 28 -4.67 5.54 -1.73
CA ARG A 28 -4.81 6.01 -3.11
C ARG A 28 -5.68 7.26 -3.10
N ILE A 29 -5.16 8.32 -3.72
CA ILE A 29 -5.74 9.66 -3.70
C ILE A 29 -6.01 10.09 -5.13
N LEU A 30 -7.24 10.57 -5.37
CA LEU A 30 -7.50 11.46 -6.51
C LEU A 30 -7.57 12.90 -6.02
N ALA A 31 -6.88 13.78 -6.72
CA ALA A 31 -6.84 15.21 -6.43
C ALA A 31 -7.09 16.01 -7.71
N PRO A 32 -7.78 17.16 -7.65
CA PRO A 32 -7.83 18.05 -8.80
C PRO A 32 -6.45 18.68 -9.04
N THR A 33 -6.23 19.13 -10.27
CA THR A 33 -5.01 19.81 -10.69
C THR A 33 -4.90 21.18 -10.01
N TRP A 34 -4.25 21.21 -8.85
CA TRP A 34 -4.03 22.43 -8.08
C TRP A 34 -2.65 22.44 -7.41
N LEU A 35 -1.91 23.54 -7.58
CA LEU A 35 -0.56 23.70 -7.04
C LEU A 35 -0.49 23.61 -5.50
N GLY A 36 -1.61 23.85 -4.81
CA GLY A 36 -1.67 23.69 -3.35
C GLY A 36 -1.42 22.26 -2.87
N PHE A 37 -1.49 21.26 -3.76
CA PHE A 37 -1.11 19.87 -3.46
C PHE A 37 0.37 19.55 -3.75
N ALA A 38 1.19 20.48 -4.21
CA ALA A 38 2.63 20.24 -4.39
C ALA A 38 3.33 19.68 -3.12
N PRO A 39 3.03 20.15 -1.89
CA PRO A 39 3.70 19.65 -0.69
C PRO A 39 3.52 18.16 -0.42
N VAL A 40 2.41 17.54 -0.83
CA VAL A 40 2.18 16.11 -0.57
C VAL A 40 3.09 15.22 -1.42
N HIS A 41 3.45 15.67 -2.62
CA HIS A 41 4.45 15.00 -3.45
C HIS A 41 5.85 15.10 -2.82
N ILE A 42 6.23 16.28 -2.32
CA ILE A 42 7.50 16.47 -1.61
C ILE A 42 7.58 15.60 -0.36
N ALA A 43 6.48 15.45 0.39
CA ALA A 43 6.43 14.55 1.55
C ALA A 43 6.66 13.08 1.15
N GLY A 44 6.18 12.66 -0.02
CA GLY A 44 6.48 11.35 -0.61
C GLY A 44 7.96 11.19 -0.92
N ASP A 45 8.55 12.17 -1.62
CA ASP A 45 9.98 12.16 -1.99
C ASP A 45 10.91 12.15 -0.76
N LEU A 46 10.50 12.79 0.33
CA LEU A 46 11.24 12.80 1.60
C LEU A 46 11.00 11.54 2.46
N GLY A 47 10.18 10.60 2.00
CA GLY A 47 9.89 9.35 2.71
C GLY A 47 9.01 9.50 3.95
N CYS A 48 8.27 10.61 4.08
CA CYS A 48 7.42 10.86 5.25
C CYS A 48 6.30 9.81 5.41
N PHE A 49 5.78 9.26 4.31
CA PHE A 49 4.77 8.20 4.32
C PHE A 49 5.37 6.83 4.64
N ALA A 50 6.48 6.48 3.98
CA ALA A 50 7.19 5.23 4.24
C ALA A 50 7.65 5.14 5.71
N GLY A 51 8.09 6.26 6.30
CA GLY A 51 8.43 6.33 7.73
C GLY A 51 7.25 6.09 8.69
N LYS A 52 6.02 6.01 8.17
CA LYS A 52 4.77 5.70 8.89
C LYS A 52 4.14 4.38 8.46
N ASP A 53 4.84 3.55 7.69
CA ASP A 53 4.31 2.32 7.10
C ASP A 53 3.07 2.56 6.22
N LEU A 54 3.09 3.69 5.49
CA LEU A 54 2.06 4.07 4.52
C LEU A 54 2.64 4.05 3.10
N ASP A 55 1.88 3.45 2.18
CA ASP A 55 2.12 3.53 0.74
C ASP A 55 1.06 4.44 0.12
N VAL A 56 1.49 5.64 -0.29
CA VAL A 56 0.60 6.71 -0.73
C VAL A 56 0.80 6.96 -2.21
N SER A 57 -0.28 6.87 -2.99
CA SER A 57 -0.28 7.19 -4.42
C SER A 57 -1.28 8.29 -4.72
N ILE A 58 -0.88 9.23 -5.58
CA ILE A 58 -1.68 10.41 -5.93
C ILE A 58 -1.76 10.50 -7.44
N LYS A 59 -2.98 10.64 -7.95
CA LYS A 59 -3.25 10.91 -9.37
C LYS A 59 -4.15 12.12 -9.50
N PHE A 60 -3.96 12.86 -10.59
CA PHE A 60 -4.81 13.99 -10.91
C PHE A 60 -6.09 13.53 -11.63
N GLU A 61 -7.23 14.00 -11.15
CA GLU A 61 -8.54 13.86 -11.77
C GLU A 61 -9.36 15.11 -11.46
N ASP A 62 -9.77 15.82 -12.51
CA ASP A 62 -10.49 17.08 -12.40
C ASP A 62 -12.02 16.87 -12.51
N ASP A 63 -12.47 15.72 -13.03
CA ASP A 63 -13.88 15.38 -13.07
C ASP A 63 -14.33 14.74 -11.75
N LEU A 64 -15.07 15.51 -10.95
CA LEU A 64 -15.64 15.05 -9.68
C LEU A 64 -16.51 13.79 -9.85
N THR A 65 -17.15 13.60 -11.01
CA THR A 65 -17.96 12.40 -11.29
C THR A 65 -17.10 11.15 -11.27
N ASN A 66 -15.90 11.21 -11.85
CA ASN A 66 -14.94 10.11 -11.84
C ASN A 66 -14.43 9.83 -10.43
N VAL A 67 -14.13 10.89 -9.67
CA VAL A 67 -13.69 10.78 -8.26
C VAL A 67 -14.74 10.09 -7.40
N MET A 68 -15.99 10.55 -7.46
CA MET A 68 -17.09 9.98 -6.68
C MET A 68 -17.36 8.52 -7.07
N ALA A 69 -17.28 8.19 -8.36
CA ALA A 69 -17.41 6.82 -8.84
C ALA A 69 -16.26 5.94 -8.34
N ALA A 70 -15.02 6.45 -8.32
CA ALA A 70 -13.86 5.74 -7.79
C ALA A 70 -13.98 5.48 -6.28
N MET A 71 -14.43 6.47 -5.49
CA MET A 71 -14.70 6.27 -4.06
C MET A 71 -15.78 5.21 -3.83
N ALA A 72 -16.89 5.27 -4.57
CA ALA A 72 -18.00 4.32 -4.42
C ALA A 72 -17.60 2.87 -4.76
N ARG A 73 -16.66 2.68 -5.71
CA ARG A 73 -16.11 1.36 -6.05
C ARG A 73 -15.02 0.89 -5.08
N GLY A 74 -14.52 1.75 -4.20
CA GLY A 74 -13.35 1.48 -3.37
C GLY A 74 -12.05 1.47 -4.17
N ASP A 75 -11.98 2.21 -5.27
CA ASP A 75 -10.75 2.37 -6.08
C ASP A 75 -9.79 3.40 -5.47
N ILE A 76 -10.28 4.26 -4.57
CA ILE A 76 -9.50 5.21 -3.79
C ILE A 76 -10.02 5.32 -2.35
N GLU A 77 -9.13 5.71 -1.45
CA GLU A 77 -9.41 5.90 -0.03
C GLU A 77 -9.89 7.32 0.27
N MET A 78 -9.41 8.33 -0.46
CA MET A 78 -9.83 9.72 -0.27
C MET A 78 -9.75 10.56 -1.54
N GLN A 79 -10.62 11.56 -1.59
CA GLN A 79 -10.47 12.74 -2.42
C GLN A 79 -9.73 13.81 -1.62
N MET A 80 -8.78 14.49 -2.26
CA MET A 80 -8.08 15.64 -1.68
C MET A 80 -8.60 16.97 -2.23
#